data_AF-A0A930RSF2-F1
#
_entry.id   AF-A0A930RSF2-F1
#
_cell.length_a   1.000
_cell.length_b   1.000
_cell.length_c   1.000
_cell.angle_alpha   90.00
_cell.angle_beta   90.00
_cell.angle_gamma   90.00
#
_symmetry.space_group_name_H-M   'P 1'
#
loop_
_entity.id
_entity.type
_entity.pdbx_description
1 polymer ?
#
loop_
_entity_poly.entity_id
_entity_poly.type
_entity_poly.pdbx_seq_one_letter_code
_entity_poly.pdbx_strand_id
1 'polypeptide(L)'
;MPTIKEVKERLAMIDELDHPLFEELILDGRAGVKAAISKRKRELQKQVDEDLRLEKMLAYEKELYAQGMDLIAGVDEVGRGPLAGPVVA
;
A
#
# COMPACT_ATOMS: atom_id res chain seq x y z
N MET A 1 25.16 -6.25 -20.57
CA MET A 1 24.20 -6.68 -19.53
C MET A 1 24.19 -5.60 -18.46
N PRO A 2 23.04 -5.02 -18.09
CA PRO A 2 22.98 -4.05 -17.00
C PRO A 2 23.41 -4.69 -15.68
N THR A 3 24.03 -3.88 -14.83
CA THR A 3 24.40 -4.26 -13.47
C THR A 3 23.16 -4.50 -12.62
N ILE A 4 23.29 -5.25 -11.53
CA ILE A 4 22.18 -5.48 -10.59
C ILE A 4 21.68 -4.15 -10.00
N LYS A 5 22.56 -3.15 -9.86
CA LYS A 5 22.21 -1.82 -9.39
C LYS A 5 21.25 -1.11 -10.36
N GLU A 6 21.61 -1.06 -11.65
CA GLU A 6 20.77 -0.46 -12.69
C GLU A 6 19.41 -1.18 -12.82
N VAL A 7 19.38 -2.51 -12.66
CA VAL A 7 18.13 -3.27 -12.65
C VAL A 7 17.24 -2.86 -11.47
N LYS A 8 17.80 -2.67 -10.27
CA LYS A 8 17.04 -2.20 -9.10
C LYS A 8 16.51 -0.78 -9.30
N GLU A 9 17.30 0.11 -9.90
CA GLU A 9 16.88 1.48 -10.21
C GLU A 9 15.71 1.48 -11.20
N ARG A 10 15.77 0.66 -12.25
CA ARG A 10 14.65 0.48 -13.19
C ARG A 10 13.41 -0.09 -12.52
N LEU A 11 13.56 -1.09 -11.65
CA LEU A 11 12.45 -1.66 -10.88
C LEU A 11 11.81 -0.66 -9.91
N ALA A 12 12.59 0.27 -9.36
CA ALA A 12 12.07 1.29 -8.44
C ALA A 12 11.14 2.30 -9.14
N MET A 13 11.29 2.48 -10.45
CA MET A 13 10.43 3.37 -11.26
C MET A 13 9.12 2.71 -11.68
N ILE A 14 8.96 1.40 -11.47
CA ILE A 14 7.72 0.68 -11.78
C ILE A 14 6.74 0.87 -10.65
N ASP A 15 5.57 1.43 -10.93
CA ASP A 15 4.43 1.62 -10.04
C ASP A 15 3.31 0.60 -10.24
N GLU A 16 3.31 -0.15 -11.33
CA GLU A 16 2.28 -1.14 -11.68
C GLU A 16 2.74 -2.59 -11.47
N LEU A 17 1.85 -3.47 -10.97
CA LEU A 17 2.18 -4.87 -10.64
C LEU A 17 2.44 -5.74 -11.88
N ASP A 18 1.79 -5.41 -12.98
CA ASP A 18 1.74 -6.10 -14.28
C ASP A 18 2.63 -5.46 -15.34
N HIS A 19 3.50 -4.53 -14.94
CA HIS A 19 4.38 -3.83 -15.86
C HIS A 19 5.23 -4.79 -16.71
N PRO A 20 5.26 -4.66 -18.06
CA PRO A 20 5.91 -5.61 -18.97
C PRO A 20 7.40 -5.88 -18.68
N LEU A 21 8.09 -4.88 -18.13
CA LEU A 21 9.50 -4.98 -17.74
C LEU A 21 9.76 -6.09 -16.70
N PHE A 22 8.77 -6.51 -15.90
CA PHE A 22 8.94 -7.66 -15.02
C PHE A 22 9.14 -8.96 -15.80
N GLU A 23 8.42 -9.16 -16.91
CA GLU A 23 8.54 -10.33 -17.76
C GLU A 23 9.86 -10.33 -18.52
N GLU A 24 10.35 -9.15 -18.94
CA GLU A 24 11.68 -9.04 -19.54
C GLU A 24 12.79 -9.37 -18.54
N LEU A 25 12.67 -8.89 -17.29
CA LEU A 25 13.69 -9.09 -16.26
C LEU A 25 13.65 -10.48 -15.63
N ILE A 26 12.53 -11.22 -15.70
CA ILE A 26 12.44 -12.59 -15.16
C ILE A 26 13.30 -13.58 -15.96
N LEU A 27 13.55 -13.26 -17.24
CA LEU A 27 14.46 -14.01 -18.11
C LEU A 27 15.92 -13.88 -17.63
N ASP A 28 16.24 -12.87 -16.82
CA ASP A 28 17.53 -12.75 -16.18
C ASP A 28 17.67 -13.80 -15.06
N GLY A 29 18.49 -14.81 -15.33
CA GLY A 29 18.73 -15.92 -14.41
C GLY A 29 19.45 -15.54 -13.11
N ARG A 30 20.03 -14.33 -13.00
CA ARG A 30 20.83 -13.94 -11.84
C ARG A 30 19.98 -13.86 -10.58
N ALA A 31 20.39 -14.55 -9.52
CA ALA A 31 19.67 -14.60 -8.25
C ALA A 31 19.37 -13.20 -7.67
N GLY A 32 20.31 -12.25 -7.80
CA GLY A 32 20.12 -10.88 -7.34
C GLY A 32 19.05 -10.09 -8.09
N VAL A 33 18.81 -10.40 -9.37
CA VAL A 33 17.75 -9.79 -10.18
C VAL A 33 16.40 -10.38 -9.79
N LYS A 34 16.29 -11.71 -9.70
CA LYS A 34 15.06 -12.39 -9.24
C LYS A 34 14.63 -11.91 -7.85
N ALA A 35 15.57 -11.78 -6.92
CA ALA A 35 15.29 -11.26 -5.58
C ALA A 35 14.79 -9.79 -5.62
N ALA A 36 15.36 -8.96 -6.50
CA ALA A 36 14.92 -7.58 -6.67
C ALA A 36 13.50 -7.48 -7.24
N ILE A 37 13.16 -8.31 -8.24
CA ILE A 37 11.81 -8.40 -8.82
C ILE A 37 10.80 -8.79 -7.75
N SER A 38 11.04 -9.88 -7.02
CA SER A 38 10.12 -10.35 -5.98
C SER A 38 9.92 -9.32 -4.87
N LYS A 39 11.00 -8.60 -4.50
CA LYS A 39 10.91 -7.51 -3.54
C LYS A 39 9.98 -6.39 -4.04
N ARG A 40 10.18 -5.91 -5.28
CA ARG A 40 9.37 -4.82 -5.83
C ARG A 40 7.90 -5.22 -5.97
N LYS A 41 7.60 -6.41 -6.49
CA LYS A 41 6.21 -6.91 -6.59
C LYS A 41 5.52 -6.96 -5.22
N ARG A 42 6.23 -7.39 -4.17
CA ARG A 42 5.67 -7.40 -2.80
C ARG A 42 5.38 -6.00 -2.26
N GLU A 43 6.25 -5.03 -2.55
CA GLU A 43 6.03 -3.63 -2.14
C GLU A 43 4.80 -3.03 -2.81
N LEU A 44 4.63 -3.25 -4.11
CA LEU A 44 3.47 -2.78 -4.86
C LEU A 44 2.18 -3.48 -4.39
N GLN A 45 2.20 -4.80 -4.17
CA GLN A 45 1.04 -5.53 -3.66
C GLN A 45 0.60 -4.99 -2.29
N LYS A 46 1.56 -4.67 -1.41
CA LYS A 46 1.25 -4.09 -0.10
C LYS A 46 0.57 -2.72 -0.22
N GLN A 47 0.93 -1.92 -1.21
CA GLN A 47 0.27 -0.64 -1.46
C GLN A 47 -1.17 -0.85 -1.92
N VAL A 48 -1.39 -1.73 -2.90
CA VAL A 48 -2.73 -2.10 -3.38
C VAL A 48 -3.60 -2.65 -2.25
N ASP A 49 -3.05 -3.52 -1.39
CA ASP A 49 -3.77 -4.09 -0.25
C ASP A 49 -4.16 -3.03 0.78
N GLU A 50 -3.30 -2.03 1.01
CA GLU A 50 -3.58 -0.92 1.92
C GLU A 50 -4.63 0.02 1.35
N ASP A 51 -4.55 0.35 0.06
CA ASP A 51 -5.56 1.16 -0.62
C ASP A 51 -6.93 0.47 -0.56
N LEU A 52 -6.98 -0.84 -0.83
CA LEU A 52 -8.20 -1.63 -0.70
C LEU A 52 -8.72 -1.69 0.74
N ARG A 53 -7.82 -1.76 1.74
CA ARG A 53 -8.20 -1.71 3.16
C ARG A 53 -8.85 -0.38 3.50
N LEU A 54 -8.26 0.74 3.07
CA LEU A 54 -8.78 2.08 3.28
C LEU A 54 -10.13 2.26 2.57
N GLU A 55 -10.27 1.80 1.32
CA GLU A 55 -11.55 1.84 0.62
C GLU A 55 -12.65 1.05 1.35
N LYS A 56 -12.32 -0.12 1.89
CA LYS A 56 -13.27 -0.92 2.69
C LYS A 56 -13.64 -0.25 4.00
N MET A 57 -12.69 0.42 4.67
CA MET A 57 -13.00 1.19 5.89
C MET A 57 -13.96 2.34 5.59
N LEU A 58 -13.79 3.01 4.46
CA LEU A 58 -14.63 4.13 4.03
C LEU A 58 -15.94 3.68 3.36
N ALA A 59 -16.13 2.39 3.09
CA ALA A 59 -17.32 1.89 2.39
C ALA A 59 -18.60 2.20 3.18
N TYR A 60 -18.58 2.02 4.51
CA TYR A 60 -19.71 2.34 5.38
C TYR A 60 -20.03 3.83 5.40
N GLU A 61 -19.01 4.68 5.49
CA GLU A 61 -19.20 6.13 5.46
C GLU A 61 -19.75 6.60 4.11
N LYS A 62 -19.21 6.08 3.00
CA LYS A 62 -19.71 6.36 1.64
C LYS A 62 -21.16 5.91 1.45
N GLU A 63 -21.53 4.76 1.99
CA GLU A 63 -22.92 4.27 1.94
C GLU A 63 -23.86 5.19 2.74
N LEU A 64 -23.47 5.60 3.95
CA LEU A 64 -24.24 6.52 4.78
C LEU A 64 -24.37 7.91 4.14
N TYR A 65 -23.29 8.45 3.54
CA TYR A 65 -23.35 9.69 2.76
C TYR A 65 -24.27 9.55 1.54
N ALA A 66 -24.23 8.43 0.82
CA ALA A 66 -25.13 8.17 -0.31
C ALA A 66 -26.61 8.06 0.11
N GLN A 67 -26.88 7.70 1.36
CA GLN A 67 -28.23 7.68 1.95
C GLN A 67 -28.66 9.05 2.52
N GLY A 68 -27.84 10.10 2.36
CA GLY A 68 -28.15 11.46 2.79
C GLY A 68 -27.89 11.72 4.28
N MET A 69 -27.11 10.86 4.95
CA MET A 69 -26.66 11.10 6.33
C MET A 69 -25.35 11.88 6.32
N ASP A 70 -25.44 13.20 6.53
CA ASP A 70 -24.28 14.11 6.55
C ASP A 70 -23.53 14.14 7.89
N LEU A 71 -24.16 13.66 8.96
CA LEU A 71 -23.61 13.64 10.32
C LEU A 71 -23.23 12.22 10.73
N ILE A 72 -22.02 11.80 10.37
CA ILE A 72 -21.43 10.52 10.81
C ILE A 72 -20.49 10.81 11.98
N ALA A 73 -20.86 10.36 13.19
CA ALA A 73 -19.99 10.42 14.36
C ALA A 73 -19.30 9.06 14.53
N GLY A 74 -18.01 8.99 14.22
CA GLY A 74 -17.18 7.84 14.55
C GLY A 74 -16.98 7.78 16.06
N VAL A 75 -17.52 6.74 16.70
CA VAL A 75 -17.26 6.46 18.12
C VAL A 75 -16.09 5.48 18.19
N ASP A 76 -14.90 5.97 18.52
CA ASP A 76 -13.74 5.14 18.84
C ASP A 76 -13.51 5.18 20.36
N GLU A 77 -13.87 4.10 21.04
CA GLU A 77 -13.66 3.97 22.48
C GLU A 77 -12.20 3.56 22.75
N VAL A 78 -11.33 4.57 22.85
CA VAL A 78 -9.99 4.36 23.43
C VAL A 78 -10.11 4.14 24.95
N GLY A 79 -10.15 2.87 25.35
CA GLY A 79 -9.81 2.43 26.70
C GLY A 79 -9.00 1.14 26.57
N ARG A 80 -7.76 1.03 27.08
CA ARG A 80 -7.44 1.04 28.53
C ARG A 80 -6.01 1.57 28.81
N GLY A 81 -5.87 2.73 29.47
CA GLY A 81 -4.62 3.31 30.02
C GLY A 81 -4.85 4.74 30.56
N PRO A 82 -4.22 5.20 31.66
CA PRO A 82 -4.89 5.98 32.71
C PRO A 82 -5.08 7.49 32.45
N LEU A 83 -6.28 7.95 32.81
CA LEU A 83 -6.63 9.10 33.65
C LEU A 83 -5.51 10.13 33.96
N ALA A 84 -5.25 11.08 33.05
CA ALA A 84 -4.90 12.50 33.29
C ALA A 84 -3.90 13.08 32.27
N GLY A 85 -4.24 14.27 31.75
CA GLY A 85 -3.31 15.18 31.05
C GLY A 85 -4.05 16.02 30.00
N PRO A 86 -3.97 17.36 30.01
CA PRO A 86 -4.85 18.20 29.21
C PRO A 86 -4.49 18.15 27.73
N VAL A 87 -5.50 17.98 26.88
CA VAL A 87 -5.41 18.22 25.44
C VAL A 87 -5.69 19.70 25.21
N VAL A 88 -4.71 20.41 24.66
CA VAL A 88 -4.88 21.78 24.16
C VAL A 88 -5.08 21.69 22.64
N ALA A 89 -6.09 22.43 22.15
CA ALA A 89 -6.55 22.49 20.77
C ALA A 89 -5.51 23.05 19.79
#